data_AF-B8FDD7-F1
#
_entry.id   AF-B8FDD7-F1
#
_cell.length_a   1.000
_cell.length_b   1.000
_cell.length_c   1.000
_cell.angle_alpha   90.00
_cell.angle_beta   90.00
_cell.angle_gamma   90.00
#
_symmetry.space_group_name_H-M   'P 1'
#
loop_
_entity.id
_entity.type
_entity.pdbx_description
1 polymer ?
#
loop_
_entity_poly.entity_id
_entity_poly.type
_entity_poly.pdbx_seq_one_letter_code
_entity_poly.pdbx_strand_id
1 'polypeptide(L)'
;MPKIVDHDKYREELLGGCFELFSDKGYSNVTMRQIAKRLGISTGALYHYFPTKQSILDQMFQYMGKKDVEEVTQAPSLSGTFEERISRFLEFFQVKESAFGKMLLLSIDFVRCHDTAQARQTARQWLDYYIRNMAVYLGLPSQVAEFTATFLGGLVYQNRLVPGSVSLPDQLALLKDVLMVYLGEHENPENRLCKLCPFMTDHHLIDAEEVS
;
A
#
# COMPACT_ATOMS: atom_id res chain seq x y z
N MET A 1 6.22 -2.95 -42.62
CA MET A 1 4.93 -2.69 -41.95
C MET A 1 5.21 -2.07 -40.59
N PRO A 2 4.70 -0.88 -40.26
CA PRO A 2 4.86 -0.36 -38.90
C PRO A 2 4.07 -1.26 -37.95
N LYS A 3 4.70 -1.76 -36.88
CA LYS A 3 3.98 -2.40 -35.77
C LYS A 3 2.99 -1.37 -35.24
N ILE A 4 1.69 -1.71 -35.21
CA ILE A 4 0.73 -0.96 -34.41
C ILE A 4 1.15 -1.19 -32.96
N VAL A 5 1.82 -0.20 -32.38
CA VAL A 5 2.21 -0.24 -30.98
C VAL A 5 1.03 0.27 -30.19
N ASP A 6 0.47 -0.59 -29.34
CA ASP A 6 -0.42 -0.15 -28.28
C ASP A 6 0.42 0.73 -27.33
N HIS A 7 0.20 2.05 -27.42
CA HIS A 7 0.98 3.04 -26.69
C HIS A 7 0.79 2.91 -25.17
N ASP A 8 -0.35 2.40 -24.71
CA ASP A 8 -0.61 2.23 -23.28
C ASP A 8 0.10 0.99 -22.77
N LYS A 9 0.01 -0.14 -23.48
CA LYS A 9 0.77 -1.34 -23.13
C LYS A 9 2.28 -1.09 -23.15
N TYR A 10 2.77 -0.36 -24.15
CA TYR A 10 4.19 -0.01 -24.21
C TYR A 10 4.60 0.91 -23.06
N ARG A 11 3.76 1.88 -22.69
CA ARG A 11 3.99 2.73 -21.51
C ARG A 11 4.10 1.88 -20.23
N GLU A 12 3.23 0.91 -20.05
CA GLU A 12 3.27 -0.02 -18.90
C GLU A 12 4.57 -0.86 -18.88
N GLU A 13 5.02 -1.36 -20.04
CA GLU A 13 6.32 -2.05 -20.16
C GLU A 13 7.50 -1.15 -19.74
N LEU A 14 7.48 0.13 -20.12
CA LEU A 14 8.50 1.10 -19.70
C LEU A 14 8.45 1.34 -18.18
N LEU A 15 7.26 1.42 -17.57
CA LEU A 15 7.10 1.59 -16.12
C LEU A 15 7.69 0.41 -15.33
N GLY A 16 7.48 -0.83 -15.80
CA GLY A 16 8.10 -2.02 -15.21
C GLY A 16 9.63 -1.95 -15.23
N GLY A 17 10.23 -1.52 -16.34
CA GLY A 17 11.69 -1.33 -16.42
C GLY A 17 12.21 -0.18 -15.55
N CYS A 18 11.41 0.87 -15.36
CA CYS A 18 11.72 1.96 -14.43
C CYS A 18 11.71 1.50 -12.97
N PHE A 19 10.74 0.66 -12.59
CA PHE A 19 10.64 0.11 -11.24
C PHE A 19 11.88 -0.66 -10.83
N GLU A 20 12.40 -1.54 -11.68
CA GLU A 20 13.63 -2.27 -11.38
C GLU A 20 14.82 -1.31 -11.24
N LEU A 21 14.96 -0.34 -12.15
CA LEU A 21 16.07 0.61 -12.09
C LEU A 21 16.03 1.48 -10.82
N PHE A 22 14.86 1.98 -10.43
CA PHE A 22 14.70 2.74 -9.20
C PHE A 22 14.94 1.84 -7.98
N SER A 23 14.38 0.64 -7.95
CA SER A 23 14.55 -0.30 -6.84
C SER A 23 16.01 -0.65 -6.58
N ASP A 24 16.82 -0.73 -7.63
CA ASP A 24 18.24 -1.06 -7.53
C ASP A 24 19.11 0.12 -7.08
N LYS A 25 18.75 1.36 -7.48
CA LYS A 25 19.65 2.52 -7.33
C LYS A 25 19.12 3.62 -6.42
N GLY A 26 17.87 3.54 -5.99
CA GLY A 26 17.13 4.65 -5.40
C GLY A 26 16.65 5.64 -6.47
N TYR A 27 15.56 6.34 -6.16
CA TYR A 27 15.00 7.38 -7.03
C TYR A 27 16.00 8.52 -7.25
N SER A 28 16.68 8.95 -6.19
CA SER A 28 17.55 10.13 -6.18
C SER A 28 18.78 9.98 -7.08
N ASN A 29 19.31 8.77 -7.20
CA ASN A 29 20.54 8.48 -7.96
C ASN A 29 20.33 8.18 -9.45
N VAL A 30 19.07 8.20 -9.91
CA VAL A 30 18.70 7.86 -11.29
C VAL A 30 18.34 9.13 -12.06
N THR A 31 18.87 9.23 -13.28
CA THR A 31 18.61 10.30 -14.24
C THR A 31 17.77 9.81 -15.42
N MET A 32 17.04 10.72 -16.08
CA MET A 32 16.27 10.40 -17.30
C MET A 32 17.13 9.74 -18.39
N ARG A 33 18.40 10.15 -18.54
CA ARG A 33 19.33 9.54 -19.50
C ARG A 33 19.67 8.08 -19.14
N GLN A 34 19.86 7.78 -17.86
CA GLN A 34 20.11 6.40 -17.40
C GLN A 34 18.87 5.52 -17.59
N ILE A 35 17.67 6.06 -17.35
CA ILE A 35 16.39 5.38 -17.60
C ILE A 35 16.28 5.03 -19.09
N ALA A 36 16.42 6.02 -19.98
CA ALA A 36 16.34 5.81 -21.42
C ALA A 36 17.36 4.76 -21.91
N LYS A 37 18.60 4.84 -21.43
CA LYS A 37 19.65 3.84 -21.72
C LYS A 37 19.26 2.44 -21.24
N ARG A 38 18.68 2.29 -20.04
CA ARG A 38 18.25 1.00 -19.49
C ARG A 38 17.09 0.40 -20.29
N LEU A 39 16.16 1.24 -20.74
CA LEU A 39 14.98 0.85 -21.51
C LEU A 39 15.28 0.66 -23.01
N GLY A 40 16.49 0.99 -23.48
CA GLY A 40 16.86 0.85 -24.89
C GLY A 40 16.19 1.86 -25.81
N ILE A 41 15.76 3.01 -25.28
CA ILE A 41 15.10 4.08 -26.06
C ILE A 41 15.91 5.38 -26.02
N SER A 42 15.58 6.31 -26.92
CA SER A 42 16.18 7.65 -26.88
C SER A 42 15.63 8.46 -25.70
N THR A 43 16.43 9.38 -25.15
CA THR A 43 15.96 10.27 -24.09
C THR A 43 14.76 11.11 -24.56
N GLY A 44 14.74 11.53 -25.82
CA GLY A 44 13.60 12.25 -26.41
C GLY A 44 12.32 11.41 -26.44
N ALA A 45 12.43 10.12 -26.80
CA ALA A 45 11.30 9.20 -26.73
C ALA A 45 10.82 9.02 -25.28
N LEU A 46 11.74 8.90 -24.31
CA LEU A 46 11.36 8.81 -22.90
C LEU A 46 10.58 10.06 -22.44
N TYR A 47 11.07 11.26 -22.78
CA TYR A 47 10.39 12.53 -22.44
C TYR A 47 9.02 12.66 -23.10
N HIS A 48 8.78 12.01 -24.24
CA HIS A 48 7.48 11.97 -24.88
C HIS A 48 6.45 11.17 -24.04
N TYR A 49 6.87 10.06 -23.42
CA TYR A 49 6.00 9.28 -22.54
C TYR A 49 5.88 9.88 -21.13
N PHE A 50 6.99 10.41 -20.61
CA PHE A 50 7.11 10.86 -19.23
C PHE A 50 7.88 12.19 -19.18
N PRO A 51 7.18 13.33 -19.04
CA PRO A 51 7.81 14.66 -19.09
C PRO A 51 8.85 14.88 -17.98
N THR A 52 8.70 14.21 -16.83
CA THR A 52 9.61 14.34 -15.68
C THR A 52 9.89 12.99 -15.03
N LYS A 53 11.00 12.89 -14.30
CA LYS A 53 11.31 11.71 -13.48
C LYS A 53 10.21 11.44 -12.43
N GLN A 54 9.60 12.50 -11.90
CA GLN A 54 8.48 12.40 -10.99
C GLN A 54 7.25 11.77 -11.64
N SER A 55 6.94 12.19 -12.88
CA SER A 55 5.83 11.62 -13.65
C SER A 55 5.99 10.11 -13.88
N ILE A 56 7.23 9.63 -14.05
CA ILE A 56 7.52 8.18 -14.10
C ILE A 56 7.15 7.53 -12.76
N LEU A 57 7.61 8.10 -11.65
CA LEU A 57 7.37 7.54 -10.31
C LEU A 57 5.88 7.46 -9.99
N ASP A 58 5.14 8.55 -10.22
CA ASP A 58 3.70 8.63 -9.96
C ASP A 58 2.92 7.59 -10.78
N GLN A 59 3.19 7.52 -12.09
CA GLN A 59 2.55 6.56 -12.98
C GLN A 59 2.95 5.12 -12.65
N MET A 60 4.21 4.90 -12.23
CA MET A 60 4.70 3.59 -11.83
C MET A 60 3.96 3.05 -10.61
N PHE A 61 3.79 3.85 -9.55
CA PHE A 61 3.05 3.41 -8.37
C PHE A 61 1.57 3.16 -8.68
N GLN A 62 0.95 3.99 -9.51
CA GLN A 62 -0.43 3.76 -9.97
C GLN A 62 -0.55 2.45 -10.76
N TYR A 63 0.39 2.19 -11.67
CA TYR A 63 0.44 0.97 -12.46
C TYR A 63 0.63 -0.27 -11.59
N MET A 64 1.59 -0.25 -10.65
CA MET A 64 1.83 -1.37 -9.74
C MET A 64 0.61 -1.63 -8.85
N GLY A 65 0.03 -0.57 -8.26
CA GLY A 65 -1.18 -0.70 -7.45
C GLY A 65 -2.35 -1.30 -8.24
N LYS A 66 -2.59 -0.82 -9.47
CA LYS A 66 -3.63 -1.38 -10.35
C LYS A 66 -3.37 -2.86 -10.64
N LYS A 67 -2.14 -3.23 -10.99
CA LYS A 67 -1.77 -4.61 -11.29
C LYS A 67 -1.94 -5.52 -10.07
N ASP A 68 -1.55 -5.05 -8.89
CA ASP A 68 -1.70 -5.79 -7.65
C ASP A 68 -3.19 -6.00 -7.29
N VAL A 69 -4.04 -4.99 -7.51
CA VAL A 69 -5.50 -5.11 -7.37
C VAL A 69 -6.07 -6.10 -8.37
N GLU A 70 -5.67 -6.03 -9.64
CA GLU A 70 -6.11 -6.99 -10.66
C GLU A 70 -5.68 -8.42 -10.29
N GLU A 71 -4.44 -8.63 -9.83
CA GLU A 71 -3.91 -9.93 -9.46
C GLU A 71 -4.68 -10.55 -8.28
N VAL A 72 -5.01 -9.76 -7.25
CA VAL A 72 -5.77 -10.25 -6.09
C VAL A 72 -7.27 -10.45 -6.38
N THR A 73 -7.82 -9.71 -7.36
CA THR A 73 -9.25 -9.77 -7.72
C THR A 73 -9.58 -10.72 -8.88
N GLN A 74 -8.60 -11.14 -9.69
CA GLN A 74 -8.77 -12.12 -10.76
C GLN A 74 -8.94 -13.56 -10.25
N ALA A 75 -8.59 -13.86 -8.99
CA ALA A 75 -9.08 -15.06 -8.31
C ALA A 75 -10.60 -14.95 -8.14
N PRO A 76 -11.40 -16.02 -8.38
CA PRO A 76 -12.84 -15.95 -8.62
C PRO A 76 -13.58 -15.03 -7.64
N SER A 77 -13.75 -13.77 -8.08
CA SER A 77 -14.47 -12.62 -7.51
C SER A 77 -14.39 -12.42 -5.98
N LEU A 78 -14.99 -11.34 -5.47
CA LEU A 78 -15.25 -11.12 -4.03
C LEU A 78 -16.08 -12.24 -3.36
N SER A 79 -16.38 -13.32 -4.09
CA SER A 79 -17.03 -14.53 -3.62
C SER A 79 -16.12 -15.33 -2.70
N GLY A 80 -16.75 -15.77 -1.61
CA GLY A 80 -16.12 -16.58 -0.59
C GLY A 80 -16.33 -15.99 0.80
N THR A 81 -16.09 -16.81 1.81
CA THR A 81 -16.13 -16.38 3.20
C THR A 81 -15.04 -15.34 3.47
N PHE A 82 -15.15 -14.58 4.56
CA PHE A 82 -14.05 -13.69 4.98
C PHE A 82 -12.74 -14.45 5.10
N GLU A 83 -12.77 -15.67 5.64
CA GLU A 83 -11.61 -16.54 5.79
C GLU A 83 -10.91 -16.85 4.46
N GLU A 84 -11.67 -17.17 3.42
CA GLU A 84 -11.12 -17.44 2.10
C GLU A 84 -10.49 -16.19 1.49
N ARG A 85 -11.16 -15.02 1.62
CA ARG A 85 -10.63 -13.75 1.10
C ARG A 85 -9.35 -13.32 1.82
N ILE A 86 -9.31 -13.40 3.15
CA ILE A 86 -8.09 -13.05 3.90
C ILE A 86 -6.95 -14.02 3.60
N SER A 87 -7.22 -15.32 3.45
CA SER A 87 -6.18 -16.30 3.11
C SER A 87 -5.55 -16.00 1.74
N ARG A 88 -6.37 -15.75 0.70
CA ARG A 88 -5.89 -15.35 -0.64
C ARG A 88 -5.09 -14.04 -0.60
N PHE A 89 -5.56 -13.05 0.16
CA PHE A 89 -4.87 -11.78 0.30
C PHE A 89 -3.50 -11.93 0.98
N LEU A 90 -3.42 -12.72 2.05
CA LEU A 90 -2.15 -12.94 2.77
C LEU A 90 -1.16 -13.78 1.96
N GLU A 91 -1.63 -14.77 1.19
CA GLU A 91 -0.80 -15.51 0.22
C GLU A 91 -0.23 -14.57 -0.84
N PHE A 92 -1.08 -13.72 -1.43
CA PHE A 92 -0.64 -12.68 -2.37
C PHE A 92 0.40 -11.74 -1.72
N PHE A 93 0.13 -11.27 -0.50
CA PHE A 93 1.04 -10.40 0.22
C PHE A 93 2.39 -11.07 0.48
N GLN A 94 2.39 -12.35 0.86
CA GLN A 94 3.59 -13.13 1.10
C GLN A 94 4.44 -13.26 -0.17
N VAL A 95 3.82 -13.55 -1.31
CA VAL A 95 4.51 -13.63 -2.61
C VAL A 95 5.10 -12.26 -3.00
N LYS A 96 4.39 -11.17 -2.68
CA LYS A 96 4.75 -9.80 -3.08
C LYS A 96 5.56 -9.04 -2.05
N GLU A 97 5.89 -9.63 -0.90
CA GLU A 97 6.63 -8.98 0.19
C GLU A 97 7.84 -8.19 -0.31
N SER A 98 8.58 -8.77 -1.26
CA SER A 98 9.78 -8.16 -1.80
C SER A 98 9.52 -6.94 -2.67
N ALA A 99 8.44 -6.97 -3.45
CA ALA A 99 8.00 -5.81 -4.22
C ALA A 99 7.50 -4.69 -3.29
N PHE A 100 6.74 -5.03 -2.24
CA PHE A 100 6.31 -4.06 -1.23
C PHE A 100 7.50 -3.44 -0.48
N GLY A 101 8.53 -4.24 -0.17
CA GLY A 101 9.77 -3.74 0.43
C GLY A 101 10.51 -2.75 -0.47
N LYS A 102 10.63 -3.05 -1.77
CA LYS A 102 11.20 -2.11 -2.75
C LYS A 102 10.39 -0.81 -2.83
N MET A 103 9.06 -0.91 -2.91
CA MET A 103 8.15 0.25 -2.93
C MET A 103 8.28 1.12 -1.68
N LEU A 104 8.35 0.50 -0.49
CA LEU A 104 8.54 1.19 0.78
C LEU A 104 9.85 2.00 0.78
N LEU A 105 10.97 1.37 0.46
CA LEU A 105 12.28 2.04 0.44
C LEU A 105 12.34 3.16 -0.59
N LEU A 106 11.70 2.98 -1.75
CA LEU A 106 11.58 4.02 -2.77
C LEU A 106 10.76 5.21 -2.28
N SER A 107 9.64 4.97 -1.59
CA SER A 107 8.83 6.04 -1.00
C SER A 107 9.63 6.84 0.03
N ILE A 108 10.46 6.16 0.83
CA ILE A 108 11.32 6.79 1.85
C ILE A 108 12.41 7.63 1.18
N ASP A 109 13.12 7.09 0.19
CA ASP A 109 14.13 7.83 -0.58
C ASP A 109 13.52 9.07 -1.26
N PHE A 110 12.34 8.91 -1.86
CA PHE A 110 11.62 10.00 -2.52
C PHE A 110 11.28 11.13 -1.53
N VAL A 111 10.68 10.80 -0.39
CA VAL A 111 10.33 11.78 0.67
C VAL A 111 11.56 12.45 1.28
N ARG A 112 12.68 11.74 1.40
CA ARG A 112 13.92 12.30 1.96
C ARG A 112 14.57 13.35 1.05
N CYS A 113 14.41 13.24 -0.26
CA CYS A 113 15.16 14.02 -1.24
C CYS A 113 14.35 15.10 -1.97
N HIS A 114 13.05 15.24 -1.68
CA HIS A 114 12.14 16.20 -2.32
C HIS A 114 11.49 17.12 -1.30
N ASP A 115 10.85 18.19 -1.79
CA ASP A 115 10.03 19.06 -0.96
C ASP A 115 9.05 18.23 -0.12
N THR A 116 9.23 18.34 1.19
CA THR A 116 8.64 17.43 2.17
C THR A 116 7.12 17.44 2.14
N ALA A 117 6.47 18.54 1.75
CA ALA A 117 5.00 18.60 1.73
C ALA A 117 4.41 17.81 0.55
N GLN A 118 4.86 18.11 -0.67
CA GLN A 118 4.36 17.46 -1.88
C GLN A 118 4.74 15.97 -1.91
N ALA A 119 5.99 15.64 -1.55
CA ALA A 119 6.44 14.25 -1.56
C ALA A 119 5.68 13.38 -0.55
N ARG A 120 5.38 13.92 0.64
CA ARG A 120 4.53 13.23 1.64
C ARG A 120 3.09 13.08 1.17
N GLN A 121 2.54 14.09 0.47
CA GLN A 121 1.20 14.00 -0.08
C GLN A 121 1.11 12.89 -1.13
N THR A 122 2.09 12.80 -2.03
CA THR A 122 2.17 11.72 -3.01
C THR A 122 2.31 10.35 -2.35
N ALA A 123 3.21 10.20 -1.38
CA ALA A 123 3.37 8.95 -0.63
C ALA A 123 2.07 8.55 0.10
N ARG A 124 1.36 9.52 0.68
CA ARG A 124 0.05 9.31 1.29
C ARG A 124 -0.99 8.80 0.30
N GLN A 125 -1.06 9.39 -0.91
CA GLN A 125 -2.00 8.94 -1.94
C GLN A 125 -1.78 7.48 -2.33
N TRP A 126 -0.52 7.03 -2.44
CA TRP A 126 -0.21 5.64 -2.74
C TRP A 126 -0.59 4.71 -1.59
N LEU A 127 -0.29 5.09 -0.34
CA LEU A 127 -0.68 4.31 0.83
C LEU A 127 -2.21 4.21 0.96
N ASP A 128 -2.91 5.33 0.82
CA ASP A 128 -4.38 5.39 0.87
C ASP A 128 -5.02 4.52 -0.22
N TYR A 129 -4.39 4.43 -1.40
CA TYR A 129 -4.82 3.53 -2.47
C TYR A 129 -4.76 2.06 -2.03
N TYR A 130 -3.65 1.60 -1.45
CA TYR A 130 -3.53 0.22 -0.96
C TYR A 130 -4.50 -0.08 0.19
N ILE A 131 -4.60 0.82 1.17
CA ILE A 131 -5.53 0.69 2.32
C ILE A 131 -6.96 0.54 1.81
N ARG A 132 -7.39 1.41 0.90
CA ARG A 132 -8.76 1.40 0.37
C ARG A 132 -9.06 0.11 -0.39
N ASN A 133 -8.17 -0.32 -1.28
CA ASN A 133 -8.42 -1.52 -2.09
C ASN A 133 -8.43 -2.79 -1.22
N MET A 134 -7.53 -2.88 -0.23
CA MET A 134 -7.55 -3.97 0.76
C MET A 134 -8.85 -3.95 1.58
N ALA A 135 -9.28 -2.78 2.05
CA ALA A 135 -10.51 -2.64 2.82
C ALA A 135 -11.73 -3.12 2.03
N VAL A 136 -11.84 -2.71 0.76
CA VAL A 136 -12.91 -3.14 -0.15
C VAL A 136 -12.85 -4.64 -0.42
N TYR A 137 -11.66 -5.16 -0.72
CA TYR A 137 -11.48 -6.58 -1.04
C TYR A 137 -11.86 -7.50 0.13
N LEU A 138 -11.42 -7.13 1.34
CA LEU A 138 -11.66 -7.93 2.53
C LEU A 138 -13.01 -7.64 3.19
N GLY A 139 -13.62 -6.49 2.93
CA GLY A 139 -14.82 -6.01 3.62
C GLY A 139 -14.54 -5.48 5.02
N LEU A 140 -13.37 -4.83 5.22
CA LEU A 140 -12.94 -4.35 6.53
C LEU A 140 -13.50 -2.96 6.84
N PRO A 141 -13.89 -2.68 8.11
CA PRO A 141 -14.04 -1.31 8.60
C PRO A 141 -12.74 -0.51 8.42
N SER A 142 -12.85 0.81 8.23
CA SER A 142 -11.69 1.68 7.95
C SER A 142 -10.57 1.56 8.99
N GLN A 143 -10.92 1.58 10.28
CA GLN A 143 -9.96 1.46 11.37
C GLN A 143 -9.22 0.12 11.35
N VAL A 144 -9.92 -0.97 11.01
CA VAL A 144 -9.32 -2.31 10.89
C VAL A 144 -8.41 -2.37 9.67
N ALA A 145 -8.80 -1.75 8.55
CA ALA A 145 -7.94 -1.66 7.37
C ALA A 145 -6.65 -0.86 7.64
N GLU A 146 -6.74 0.24 8.37
CA GLU A 146 -5.58 1.04 8.79
C GLU A 146 -4.65 0.24 9.71
N PHE A 147 -5.21 -0.47 10.69
CA PHE A 147 -4.47 -1.38 11.57
C PHE A 147 -3.75 -2.46 10.77
N THR A 148 -4.46 -3.16 9.88
CA THR A 148 -3.92 -4.23 9.04
C THR A 148 -2.80 -3.72 8.15
N ALA A 149 -2.99 -2.59 7.49
CA ALA A 149 -1.96 -1.99 6.64
C ALA A 149 -0.72 -1.55 7.43
N THR A 150 -0.93 -1.01 8.63
CA THR A 150 0.17 -0.62 9.54
C THR A 150 0.98 -1.83 9.97
N PHE A 151 0.31 -2.93 10.37
CA PHE A 151 0.96 -4.18 10.75
C PHE A 151 1.78 -4.75 9.58
N LEU A 152 1.17 -4.88 8.39
CA LEU A 152 1.82 -5.40 7.19
C LEU A 152 3.00 -4.52 6.74
N GLY A 153 2.85 -3.20 6.78
CA GLY A 153 3.92 -2.26 6.48
C GLY A 153 5.08 -2.36 7.47
N GLY A 154 4.79 -2.50 8.76
CA GLY A 154 5.78 -2.74 9.81
C GLY A 154 6.53 -4.07 9.62
N LEU A 155 5.81 -5.12 9.23
CA LEU A 155 6.38 -6.43 8.94
C LEU A 155 7.34 -6.39 7.74
N VAL A 156 6.94 -5.74 6.64
CA VAL A 156 7.79 -5.50 5.48
C VAL A 156 9.01 -4.67 5.86
N TYR A 157 8.83 -3.59 6.61
CA TYR A 157 9.93 -2.75 7.07
C TYR A 157 10.94 -3.55 7.90
N GLN A 158 10.46 -4.30 8.89
CA GLN A 158 11.30 -5.07 9.80
C GLN A 158 12.05 -6.17 9.07
N ASN A 159 11.39 -6.94 8.20
CA ASN A 159 12.03 -8.00 7.43
C ASN A 159 13.05 -7.46 6.41
N ARG A 160 12.83 -6.25 5.89
CA ARG A 160 13.80 -5.55 5.03
C ARG A 160 15.01 -5.02 5.79
N LEU A 161 14.79 -4.48 6.99
CA LEU A 161 15.84 -3.88 7.81
C LEU A 161 16.71 -4.95 8.47
N VAL A 162 16.09 -6.01 8.98
CA VAL A 162 16.75 -7.12 9.69
C VAL A 162 16.18 -8.44 9.17
N PRO A 163 16.70 -8.97 8.05
CA PRO A 163 16.22 -10.22 7.47
C PRO A 163 16.26 -11.37 8.47
N GLY A 164 15.15 -12.12 8.58
CA GLY A 164 15.03 -13.25 9.51
C GLY A 164 14.75 -12.87 10.97
N SER A 165 14.57 -11.57 11.28
CA SER A 165 14.15 -11.14 12.64
C SER A 165 12.73 -11.56 12.99
N VAL A 166 11.88 -11.81 11.99
CA VAL A 166 10.49 -12.24 12.13
C VAL A 166 10.15 -13.26 11.05
N SER A 167 9.38 -14.28 11.43
CA SER A 167 8.83 -15.26 10.49
C SER A 167 7.59 -14.67 9.81
N LEU A 168 7.72 -14.33 8.53
CA LEU A 168 6.62 -13.79 7.73
C LEU A 168 5.38 -14.72 7.74
N PRO A 169 5.49 -16.03 7.50
CA PRO A 169 4.32 -16.93 7.55
C PRO A 169 3.62 -16.91 8.92
N ASP A 170 4.38 -16.94 10.01
CA ASP A 170 3.79 -16.99 11.35
C ASP A 170 3.08 -15.67 11.71
N GLN A 171 3.64 -14.53 11.31
CA GLN A 171 3.02 -13.22 11.53
C GLN A 171 1.76 -13.01 10.68
N LEU A 172 1.75 -13.53 9.44
CA LEU A 172 0.54 -13.49 8.61
C LEU A 172 -0.55 -14.43 9.14
N ALA A 173 -0.19 -15.62 9.62
CA ALA A 173 -1.13 -16.52 10.29
C ALA A 173 -1.73 -15.89 11.55
N LEU A 174 -0.90 -15.27 12.39
CA LEU A 174 -1.38 -14.55 13.57
C LEU A 174 -2.33 -13.40 13.21
N LEU A 175 -2.00 -12.61 12.18
CA LEU A 175 -2.88 -11.55 11.70
C LEU A 175 -4.23 -12.09 11.23
N LYS A 176 -4.24 -13.23 10.50
CA LYS A 176 -5.47 -13.91 10.10
C LYS A 176 -6.33 -14.24 11.33
N ASP A 177 -5.75 -14.89 12.33
CA ASP A 177 -6.46 -15.30 13.55
C ASP A 177 -7.05 -14.09 14.30
N VAL A 178 -6.27 -13.02 14.45
CA VAL A 178 -6.74 -11.77 15.09
C VAL A 178 -7.92 -11.17 14.34
N LEU A 179 -7.87 -11.10 13.01
CA LEU A 179 -8.96 -10.54 12.20
C LEU A 179 -10.20 -11.44 12.20
N MET A 180 -10.02 -12.77 12.19
CA MET A 180 -11.13 -13.73 12.29
C MET A 180 -11.89 -13.58 13.61
N VAL A 181 -11.18 -13.46 14.73
CA VAL A 181 -11.79 -13.25 16.05
C VAL A 181 -12.51 -11.92 16.11
N TYR A 182 -11.84 -10.82 15.72
CA TYR A 182 -12.39 -9.48 15.79
C TYR A 182 -13.71 -9.36 14.98
N LEU A 183 -13.71 -9.84 13.74
CA LEU A 183 -14.90 -9.73 12.88
C LEU A 183 -15.99 -10.72 13.29
N GLY A 184 -15.65 -11.91 13.77
CA GLY A 184 -16.62 -12.87 14.31
C GLY A 184 -17.38 -12.32 15.53
N GLU A 185 -16.72 -11.52 16.37
CA GLU A 185 -17.39 -10.83 17.48
C GLU A 185 -18.31 -9.69 17.00
N HIS A 186 -18.02 -9.06 15.85
CA HIS A 186 -18.81 -7.93 15.31
C HIS A 186 -19.95 -8.33 14.36
N GLU A 187 -19.93 -9.54 13.79
CA GLU A 187 -21.04 -10.10 13.02
C GLU A 187 -22.21 -10.58 13.90
N ASN A 188 -21.95 -10.90 15.17
CA ASN A 188 -23.00 -11.32 16.11
C ASN A 188 -23.78 -10.10 16.65
N PRO A 189 -25.09 -9.95 16.33
CA PRO A 189 -25.90 -8.81 16.79
C PRO A 189 -26.00 -8.72 18.32
N GLU A 190 -25.81 -9.81 19.06
CA GLU A 190 -25.79 -9.80 20.53
C GLU A 190 -24.53 -9.15 21.11
N ASN A 191 -23.41 -9.17 20.36
CA ASN A 191 -22.14 -8.56 20.78
C ASN A 191 -21.99 -7.09 20.39
N ARG A 192 -22.87 -6.52 19.53
CA ARG A 192 -22.84 -5.08 19.18
C ARG A 192 -23.13 -4.16 20.36
N LEU A 193 -23.76 -4.67 21.42
CA LEU A 193 -24.09 -3.89 22.62
C LEU A 193 -22.91 -3.72 23.57
N CYS A 194 -21.75 -4.31 23.30
CA CYS A 194 -20.63 -4.28 24.23
C CYS A 194 -19.34 -3.86 23.52
N LYS A 195 -18.71 -2.78 24.02
CA LYS A 195 -17.28 -2.41 23.86
C LYS A 195 -16.85 -1.36 22.83
N LEU A 196 -17.63 -0.30 22.60
CA LEU A 196 -17.08 0.98 22.07
C LEU A 196 -17.50 2.20 22.90
N CYS A 197 -17.42 2.11 24.22
CA CYS A 197 -17.48 3.31 25.07
C CYS A 197 -16.48 3.23 26.23
N PRO A 198 -15.22 3.66 26.00
CA PRO A 198 -14.45 4.36 27.01
C PRO A 198 -14.46 5.87 26.64
N PHE A 199 -14.61 6.75 27.62
CA PHE A 199 -14.69 8.22 27.49
C PHE A 199 -16.10 8.84 27.29
N MET A 200 -16.90 8.84 28.36
CA MET A 200 -17.41 10.14 28.86
C MET A 200 -16.87 10.32 30.27
N THR A 201 -16.10 11.39 30.39
CA THR A 201 -15.22 11.80 31.48
C THR A 201 -15.99 12.34 32.68
N ASP A 202 -15.52 11.98 33.88
CA ASP A 202 -15.48 12.90 35.02
C ASP A 202 -14.81 14.22 34.60
N HIS A 203 -15.55 15.33 34.63
CA HIS A 203 -15.12 16.57 35.27
C HIS A 203 -16.20 17.68 35.21
N HIS A 204 -16.58 18.10 36.42
CA HIS A 204 -16.90 19.46 36.86
C HIS A 204 -18.11 20.22 36.28
N LEU A 205 -19.13 20.36 37.13
CA LEU A 205 -19.65 21.66 37.54
C LEU A 205 -19.90 21.65 39.05
N ILE A 206 -18.91 22.11 39.82
CA ILE A 206 -19.16 22.89 41.04
C ILE A 206 -18.98 24.32 40.58
N ASP A 207 -20.02 25.14 40.64
CA ASP A 207 -19.88 26.55 41.00
C ASP A 207 -21.22 27.07 41.57
N ALA A 208 -21.13 27.45 42.84
CA ALA A 208 -21.80 28.52 43.56
C ALA A 208 -23.20 28.99 43.12
N GLU A 209 -24.20 28.69 43.95
CA GLU A 209 -25.26 29.65 44.32
C GLU A 209 -25.22 29.86 45.83
N GLU A 210 -24.66 31.01 46.24
CA GLU A 210 -24.99 31.65 47.51
C GLU A 210 -25.11 33.17 47.24
N VAL A 211 -26.08 33.81 47.91
CA VAL A 211 -26.34 35.25 48.05
C VAL A 211 -27.25 35.92 47.01
N SER A 212 -28.56 35.88 47.29
CA SER A 212 -29.34 37.08 47.70
C SER A 212 -30.66 36.69 48.34
#